data_AF-A0A960RU44-F1
#
_entry.id   AF-A0A960RU44-F1
#
_cell.length_a   1.000
_cell.length_b   1.000
_cell.length_c   1.000
_cell.angle_alpha   90.00
_cell.angle_beta   90.00
_cell.angle_gamma   90.00
#
_symmetry.space_group_name_H-M   'P 1'
#
loop_
_entity.id
_entity.type
_entity.pdbx_description
1 polymer ?
#
loop_
_entity_poly.entity_id
_entity_poly.type
_entity_poly.pdbx_seq_one_letter_code
_entity_poly.pdbx_strand_id
1 'polypeptide(L)'
;GEPANFLDVGGGADKEKVAAGFKIILSDPNVKAILVNIFGGIMNCATIAEGVIAASKELGIEVPLIVRLEGTNVEEGRKILEASELKIISATGMADAAEKSVAALKGGK
;
A
#
# COMPACT_ATOMS: atom_id res chain seq x y z
N GLY A 1 -10.19 -11.56 8.24
CA GLY A 1 -10.76 -10.44 7.48
C GLY A 1 -11.27 -10.99 6.17
N GLU A 2 -12.16 -10.26 5.50
CA GLU A 2 -12.66 -10.63 4.17
C GLU A 2 -12.15 -9.59 3.16
N PRO A 3 -11.71 -10.01 1.96
CA PRO A 3 -11.27 -9.07 0.94
C PRO A 3 -12.47 -8.27 0.42
N ALA A 4 -12.38 -6.93 0.46
CA ALA A 4 -13.43 -6.06 -0.08
C ALA A 4 -13.44 -6.05 -1.62
N ASN A 5 -12.24 -6.07 -2.23
CA ASN A 5 -12.07 -6.10 -3.67
C ASN A 5 -10.71 -6.69 -4.06
N PHE A 6 -10.49 -6.80 -5.37
CA PHE A 6 -9.20 -7.03 -5.99
C PHE A 6 -9.00 -5.98 -7.08
N LEU A 7 -7.84 -5.34 -7.10
CA LEU A 7 -7.48 -4.37 -8.12
C LEU A 7 -6.03 -4.60 -8.56
N ASP A 8 -5.84 -4.86 -9.84
CA ASP A 8 -4.52 -4.89 -10.48
C ASP A 8 -4.29 -3.56 -11.20
N VAL A 9 -3.21 -2.86 -10.82
CA VAL A 9 -2.78 -1.61 -11.47
C VAL A 9 -1.96 -1.86 -12.74
N GLY A 10 -1.61 -3.12 -13.02
CA GLY A 10 -0.83 -3.56 -14.16
C GLY A 10 0.67 -3.26 -14.04
N GLY A 11 1.40 -3.46 -15.13
CA GLY A 11 2.83 -3.18 -15.20
C GLY A 11 3.16 -1.67 -15.18
N GLY A 12 4.22 -1.32 -14.43
CA GLY A 12 4.70 0.06 -14.33
C GLY A 12 3.78 0.94 -13.49
N ALA A 13 3.82 0.73 -12.16
CA ALA A 13 3.08 1.53 -11.18
C ALA A 13 3.79 2.88 -10.97
N ASP A 14 3.37 3.90 -11.72
CA ASP A 14 3.71 5.31 -11.49
C ASP A 14 2.72 5.95 -10.49
N LYS A 15 3.00 7.19 -10.08
CA LYS A 15 2.18 7.90 -9.09
C LYS A 15 0.72 7.99 -9.51
N GLU A 16 0.47 8.30 -10.78
CA GLU A 16 -0.87 8.53 -11.35
C GLU A 16 -1.71 7.26 -11.30
N LYS A 17 -1.14 6.11 -11.69
CA LYS A 17 -1.84 4.82 -11.62
C LYS A 17 -2.12 4.39 -10.18
N VAL A 18 -1.16 4.60 -9.26
CA VAL A 18 -1.36 4.29 -7.83
C VAL A 18 -2.49 5.16 -7.25
N ALA A 19 -2.50 6.45 -7.56
CA ALA A 19 -3.56 7.36 -7.12
C ALA A 19 -4.93 6.99 -7.72
N ALA A 20 -4.99 6.67 -9.01
CA ALA A 20 -6.22 6.21 -9.65
C ALA A 20 -6.74 4.91 -9.01
N GLY A 21 -5.84 3.97 -8.70
CA GLY A 21 -6.20 2.74 -8.03
C GLY A 21 -6.77 2.96 -6.63
N PHE A 22 -6.15 3.83 -5.84
CA PHE A 22 -6.70 4.21 -4.54
C PHE A 22 -8.06 4.91 -4.65
N LYS A 23 -8.29 5.80 -5.63
CA LYS A 23 -9.61 6.40 -5.85
C LYS A 23 -10.69 5.34 -6.12
N ILE A 24 -10.37 4.33 -6.93
CA ILE A 24 -11.31 3.23 -7.23
C ILE A 24 -11.59 2.41 -5.96
N ILE A 25 -10.55 2.00 -5.24
CA ILE A 25 -10.70 1.20 -4.02
C ILE A 25 -11.52 1.98 -2.97
N LEU A 26 -11.18 3.25 -2.72
CA LEU A 26 -11.83 4.08 -1.72
C LEU A 26 -13.23 4.56 -2.10
N SER A 27 -13.68 4.32 -3.34
CA SER A 27 -15.08 4.55 -3.71
C SER A 27 -16.04 3.55 -3.06
N ASP A 28 -15.52 2.41 -2.58
CA ASP A 28 -16.28 1.45 -1.80
C ASP A 28 -16.24 1.80 -0.30
N PRO A 29 -17.38 2.18 0.31
CA PRO A 29 -17.44 2.54 1.74
C PRO A 29 -17.14 1.36 2.69
N ASN A 30 -17.10 0.12 2.19
CA ASN A 30 -16.78 -1.06 3.00
C ASN A 30 -15.27 -1.26 3.21
N VAL A 31 -14.42 -0.51 2.53
CA VAL A 31 -12.96 -0.60 2.67
C VAL A 31 -12.52 -0.05 4.03
N LYS A 32 -11.91 -0.91 4.83
CA LYS A 32 -11.43 -0.58 6.19
C LYS A 32 -9.91 -0.65 6.35
N ALA A 33 -9.23 -1.24 5.38
CA ALA A 33 -7.77 -1.30 5.26
C ALA A 33 -7.43 -1.62 3.80
N ILE A 34 -6.24 -1.20 3.36
CA ILE A 34 -5.75 -1.46 2.00
C ILE A 34 -4.45 -2.24 2.09
N LEU A 35 -4.39 -3.41 1.45
CA LEU A 35 -3.15 -4.16 1.25
C LEU A 35 -2.61 -3.82 -0.15
N VAL A 36 -1.44 -3.18 -0.19
CA VAL A 36 -0.71 -2.88 -1.42
C VAL A 36 0.41 -3.92 -1.56
N ASN A 37 0.31 -4.75 -2.59
CA ASN A 37 1.31 -5.75 -2.90
C ASN A 37 2.07 -5.36 -4.17
N ILE A 38 3.36 -5.05 -4.05
CA ILE A 38 4.18 -4.57 -5.16
C ILE A 38 5.32 -5.55 -5.41
N PHE A 39 5.35 -6.09 -6.63
CA PHE A 39 6.51 -6.74 -7.20
C PHE A 39 7.18 -5.75 -8.17
N GLY A 40 8.23 -5.08 -7.72
CA GLY A 40 8.98 -4.10 -8.48
C GLY A 40 9.58 -4.68 -9.76
N GLY A 41 10.05 -5.92 -9.75
CA GLY A 41 10.75 -6.50 -10.91
C GLY A 41 11.93 -5.60 -11.31
N ILE A 42 11.81 -4.93 -12.47
CA ILE A 42 12.77 -3.93 -12.96
C ILE A 42 12.62 -2.53 -12.34
N MET A 43 11.49 -2.25 -11.68
CA MET A 43 11.20 -0.96 -11.04
C MET A 43 11.85 -0.87 -9.65
N ASN A 44 12.32 0.33 -9.32
CA ASN A 44 12.91 0.65 -8.02
C ASN A 44 11.82 0.81 -6.95
N CYS A 45 11.86 0.01 -5.88
CA CYS A 45 10.90 0.08 -4.79
C CYS A 45 10.89 1.42 -4.05
N ALA A 46 12.00 2.18 -4.06
CA ALA A 46 12.06 3.52 -3.50
C ALA A 46 11.11 4.49 -4.24
N THR A 47 11.16 4.51 -5.57
CA THR A 47 10.28 5.33 -6.41
C THR A 47 8.81 4.96 -6.21
N ILE A 48 8.51 3.66 -6.09
CA ILE A 48 7.14 3.22 -5.84
C ILE A 48 6.66 3.64 -4.45
N ALA A 49 7.51 3.52 -3.42
CA ALA A 49 7.21 3.97 -2.07
C ALA A 49 6.87 5.47 -2.02
N GLU A 50 7.65 6.31 -2.70
CA GLU A 50 7.36 7.74 -2.85
C GLU A 50 6.00 7.98 -3.54
N GLY A 51 5.71 7.23 -4.60
CA GLY A 51 4.43 7.28 -5.30
C GLY A 51 3.24 6.93 -4.39
N VAL A 52 3.37 5.89 -3.57
CA VAL A 52 2.36 5.49 -2.57
C VAL A 52 2.13 6.58 -1.54
N ILE A 53 3.21 7.18 -0.99
CA ILE A 53 3.09 8.27 -0.01
C ILE A 53 2.43 9.49 -0.64
N ALA A 54 2.85 9.88 -1.85
CA ALA A 54 2.32 11.04 -2.55
C ALA A 54 0.82 10.85 -2.85
N ALA A 55 0.42 9.69 -3.35
CA ALA A 55 -0.98 9.35 -3.61
C ALA A 55 -1.79 9.32 -2.30
N SER A 56 -1.24 8.77 -1.23
CA SER A 56 -1.93 8.69 0.07
C SER A 56 -2.18 10.07 0.67
N LYS A 57 -1.20 10.98 0.57
CA LYS A 57 -1.34 12.38 1.01
C LYS A 57 -2.34 13.15 0.15
N GLU A 58 -2.26 13.01 -1.17
CA GLU A 58 -3.15 13.69 -2.11
C GLU A 58 -4.62 13.32 -1.91
N LEU A 59 -4.89 12.04 -1.59
CA LEU A 59 -6.24 11.52 -1.42
C LEU A 59 -6.74 11.54 0.02
N GLY A 60 -5.89 11.92 0.98
CA GLY A 60 -6.26 11.92 2.40
C GLY A 60 -6.67 10.55 2.91
N ILE A 61 -5.90 9.49 2.58
CA ILE A 61 -6.25 8.12 2.98
C ILE A 61 -6.13 7.96 4.50
N GLU A 62 -7.27 7.70 5.16
CA GLU A 62 -7.33 7.57 6.62
C GLU A 62 -7.28 6.11 7.12
N VAL A 63 -7.63 5.17 6.24
CA VAL A 63 -7.59 3.73 6.53
C VAL A 63 -6.14 3.21 6.53
N PRO A 64 -5.82 2.20 7.36
CA PRO A 64 -4.48 1.63 7.38
C PRO A 64 -4.03 1.10 6.01
N LEU A 65 -2.80 1.42 5.64
CA LEU A 65 -2.15 0.95 4.42
C LEU A 65 -1.09 -0.10 4.79
N ILE A 66 -1.28 -1.34 4.37
CA ILE A 66 -0.31 -2.42 4.55
C ILE A 66 0.45 -2.57 3.24
N VAL A 67 1.75 -2.31 3.24
CA VAL A 67 2.54 -2.30 2.00
C VAL A 67 3.59 -3.40 2.04
N ARG A 68 3.54 -4.31 1.07
CA ARG A 68 4.56 -5.34 0.83
C ARG A 68 5.31 -5.01 -0.45
N LEU A 69 6.61 -4.75 -0.31
CA LEU A 69 7.52 -4.48 -1.42
C LEU A 69 8.41 -5.71 -1.67
N GLU A 70 8.52 -6.13 -2.92
CA GLU A 70 9.55 -7.05 -3.41
C GLU A 70 10.21 -6.52 -4.68
N GLY A 71 11.52 -6.66 -4.82
CA GLY A 71 12.27 -6.18 -5.98
C GLY A 71 13.58 -5.50 -5.61
N THR A 72 13.97 -4.50 -6.41
CA THR A 72 15.22 -3.75 -6.23
C THR A 72 15.02 -2.62 -5.21
N ASN A 73 16.00 -2.40 -4.32
CA ASN A 73 16.00 -1.37 -3.27
C ASN A 73 14.80 -1.44 -2.31
N VAL A 74 14.35 -2.66 -1.97
CA VAL A 74 13.24 -2.88 -1.00
C VAL A 74 13.52 -2.24 0.35
N GLU A 75 14.75 -2.37 0.86
CA GLU A 75 15.13 -1.80 2.17
C GLU A 75 15.04 -0.26 2.17
N GLU A 76 15.42 0.39 1.07
CA GLU A 76 15.27 1.83 0.92
C GLU A 76 13.78 2.22 0.81
N GLY A 77 13.01 1.49 0.00
CA GLY A 77 11.56 1.69 -0.10
C GLY A 77 10.86 1.54 1.26
N ARG A 78 11.23 0.56 2.08
CA ARG A 78 10.67 0.42 3.45
C ARG A 78 11.02 1.60 4.33
N LYS A 79 12.28 2.07 4.31
CA LYS A 79 12.69 3.26 5.08
C LYS A 79 11.90 4.50 4.66
N ILE A 80 11.65 4.68 3.37
CA ILE A 80 10.82 5.77 2.84
C ILE A 80 9.39 5.69 3.39
N LEU A 81 8.78 4.50 3.38
CA LEU A 81 7.43 4.27 3.94
C LEU A 81 7.39 4.53 5.45
N GLU A 82 8.38 4.03 6.20
CA GLU A 82 8.47 4.16 7.66
C GLU A 82 8.76 5.59 8.11
N ALA A 83 9.50 6.37 7.30
CA ALA A 83 9.74 7.79 7.54
C ALA A 83 8.52 8.67 7.24
N SER A 84 7.44 8.10 6.69
CA SER A 84 6.21 8.85 6.44
C SER A 84 5.40 9.02 7.73
N GLU A 85 4.75 10.17 7.90
CA GLU A 85 3.79 10.41 9.00
C GLU A 85 2.43 9.74 8.75
N LEU A 86 2.34 8.85 7.76
CA LEU A 86 1.11 8.16 7.37
C LEU A 86 0.95 6.86 8.15
N LYS A 87 -0.29 6.35 8.24
CA LYS A 87 -0.60 5.04 8.84
C LYS A 87 -0.23 3.89 7.90
N ILE A 88 1.06 3.82 7.54
CA ILE A 88 1.62 2.78 6.67
C ILE A 88 2.30 1.72 7.53
N ILE A 89 1.97 0.46 7.26
CA ILE A 89 2.52 -0.72 7.92
C ILE A 89 3.30 -1.51 6.86
N SER A 90 4.63 -1.50 6.97
CA SER A 90 5.50 -2.28 6.10
C SER A 90 5.38 -3.79 6.41
N ALA A 91 5.26 -4.61 5.37
CA ALA A 91 5.25 -6.07 5.47
C ALA A 91 6.43 -6.72 4.75
N THR A 92 6.90 -7.85 5.27
CA THR A 92 8.08 -8.56 4.75
C THR A 92 7.75 -9.71 3.82
N GLY A 93 6.51 -10.21 3.83
CA GLY A 93 6.03 -11.27 2.97
C GLY A 93 4.52 -11.28 2.87
N MET A 94 3.96 -12.13 2.01
CA MET A 94 2.51 -12.19 1.78
C MET A 94 1.73 -12.64 3.04
N ALA A 95 2.24 -13.63 3.77
CA ALA A 95 1.62 -14.09 5.01
C ALA A 95 1.61 -12.98 6.08
N ASP A 96 2.75 -12.31 6.28
CA ASP A 96 2.88 -11.17 7.18
C ASP A 96 1.96 -10.01 6.78
N ALA A 97 1.86 -9.69 5.48
CA ALA A 97 0.95 -8.67 4.98
C ALA A 97 -0.52 -9.02 5.28
N ALA A 98 -0.93 -10.27 5.04
CA ALA A 98 -2.29 -10.72 5.33
C ALA A 98 -2.62 -10.66 6.83
N GLU A 99 -1.70 -11.12 7.69
CA GLU A 99 -1.87 -11.06 9.15
C GLU A 99 -1.99 -9.62 9.64
N LYS A 100 -1.10 -8.73 9.16
CA LYS A 100 -1.13 -7.29 9.46
C LYS A 100 -2.40 -6.61 8.97
N SER A 101 -2.91 -6.97 7.79
CA SER A 101 -4.18 -6.44 7.29
C SER A 101 -5.34 -6.82 8.19
N VAL A 102 -5.40 -8.08 8.67
CA VAL A 102 -6.45 -8.49 9.61
C VAL A 102 -6.28 -7.86 10.99
N ALA A 103 -5.05 -7.69 11.46
CA ALA A 103 -4.76 -7.05 12.73
C ALA A 103 -5.13 -5.56 12.72
N ALA A 104 -4.85 -4.85 11.61
CA ALA A 104 -5.17 -3.44 11.44
C ALA A 104 -6.68 -3.15 11.57
N LEU A 105 -7.54 -4.11 11.18
CA LEU A 105 -9.00 -4.00 11.36
C LEU A 105 -9.43 -4.04 12.84
N LYS A 106 -8.62 -4.65 13.72
CA LYS A 106 -8.95 -4.80 15.16
C LYS A 106 -8.49 -3.60 16.00
N GLY A 107 -7.52 -2.83 15.50
CA GLY A 107 -6.96 -1.65 16.19
C GLY A 107 -7.73 -0.35 15.99
N GLY A 108 -8.73 -0.33 15.09
CA GLY A 108 -9.61 0.83 14.85
C GLY A 108 -10.80 0.87 15.82
N LYS A 109 -10.54 0.91 17.12
CA LYS A 109 -11.52 1.27 18.15
C LYS A 109 -11.16 2.60 18.78
#